data_AF-A0A4S8I991-F1
#
_entry.id   AF-A0A4S8I991-F1
#
_cell.length_a   1.000
_cell.length_b   1.000
_cell.length_c   1.000
_cell.angle_alpha   90.00
_cell.angle_beta   90.00
_cell.angle_gamma   90.00
#
_symmetry.space_group_name_H-M   'P 1'
#
loop_
_entity.id
_entity.type
_entity.pdbx_description
1 polymer ?
#
loop_
_entity_poly.entity_id
_entity_poly.type
_entity_poly.pdbx_seq_one_letter_code
_entity_poly.pdbx_strand_id
1 'polypeptide(L)'
;MDLSTFSYQKFVNFALQETKLRTALAPLPSHEKFRLLRSKDNNTVLRTLSFCAPKIRLVRSLTVEGNRAMQVLDFAVFPEPEFDLPIFCANFFTNASLSIVVLDLNPLYDVTIHTDYKEKYYRKLLPLGKKYFEVLKLVTYMLLKEMQLLPWGGNITGESLRFFSPIVIWTRFNSSQFKHDVLYSAFMDYFKRYGAIRIPVTYRTGMYRPYRAAWLALMDEAVEETSACHIHRNREAQHKYLTWRAEKDPGHPILKKLVGENLAKELVWRFLFDGVDSLGAKTFLDYFPEYKCDSGTINQKRSVMGKSYETRPWDLNGEFVGNHSG
;
A
#
# COMPACT_ATOMS: atom_id res chain seq x y z
N MET A 1 -28.14 -7.21 2.72
CA MET A 1 -27.45 -7.37 4.02
C MET A 1 -26.65 -6.10 4.23
N ASP A 2 -26.82 -5.46 5.39
CA ASP A 2 -26.48 -4.05 5.60
C ASP A 2 -24.96 -3.83 5.59
N LEU A 3 -24.45 -3.08 4.60
CA LEU A 3 -23.05 -2.64 4.53
C LEU A 3 -22.71 -1.62 5.64
N SER A 4 -23.69 -1.22 6.46
CA SER A 4 -23.56 -0.24 7.55
C SER A 4 -22.56 -0.64 8.66
N THR A 5 -22.16 -1.91 8.75
CA THR A 5 -21.23 -2.39 9.80
C THR A 5 -19.76 -2.49 9.36
N PHE A 6 -19.45 -2.26 8.07
CA PHE A 6 -18.07 -2.31 7.58
C PHE A 6 -17.37 -0.95 7.74
N SER A 7 -16.31 -0.91 8.55
CA SER A 7 -15.43 0.25 8.67
C SER A 7 -13.96 -0.17 8.59
N TYR A 8 -13.16 0.62 7.87
CA TYR A 8 -11.72 0.44 7.82
C TYR A 8 -11.01 0.83 9.13
N GLN A 9 -11.71 1.46 10.09
CA GLN A 9 -11.13 1.81 11.38
C GLN A 9 -10.59 0.58 12.13
N LYS A 10 -11.19 -0.61 11.94
CA LYS A 10 -10.67 -1.87 12.53
C LYS A 10 -9.27 -2.25 12.02
N PHE A 11 -8.93 -1.89 10.79
CA PHE A 11 -7.61 -2.13 10.20
C PHE A 11 -6.56 -1.24 10.86
N VAL A 12 -6.89 0.06 11.01
CA VAL A 12 -6.05 1.04 11.68
C VAL A 12 -5.81 0.66 13.15
N ASN A 13 -6.89 0.32 13.87
CA ASN A 13 -6.80 -0.07 15.28
C ASN A 13 -5.90 -1.30 15.48
N PHE A 14 -6.08 -2.33 14.64
CA PHE A 14 -5.21 -3.50 14.64
C PHE A 14 -3.74 -3.12 14.42
N ALA A 15 -3.45 -2.37 13.35
CA ALA A 15 -2.07 -2.01 13.03
C ALA A 15 -1.39 -1.20 14.15
N LEU A 16 -2.10 -0.24 14.74
CA LEU A 16 -1.57 0.57 15.85
C LEU A 16 -1.38 -0.25 17.13
N GLN A 17 -2.30 -1.16 17.46
CA GLN A 17 -2.15 -2.06 18.61
C GLN A 17 -0.92 -2.95 18.45
N GLU A 18 -0.77 -3.58 17.28
CA GLU A 18 0.37 -4.47 17.01
C GLU A 18 1.71 -3.74 16.97
N THR A 19 1.72 -2.50 16.48
CA THR A 19 2.94 -1.66 16.50
C THR A 19 3.33 -1.29 17.93
N LYS A 20 2.35 -0.92 18.78
CA LYS A 20 2.58 -0.57 20.19
C LYS A 20 3.13 -1.70 21.04
N LEU A 21 2.90 -2.96 20.63
CA LEU A 21 3.49 -4.13 21.29
C LEU A 21 5.01 -4.26 21.03
N ARG A 22 5.54 -3.58 20.01
CA ARG A 22 6.95 -3.70 19.58
C ARG A 22 7.75 -2.43 19.79
N THR A 23 7.10 -1.27 19.74
CA THR A 23 7.76 0.03 19.87
C THR A 23 6.82 1.10 20.41
N ALA A 24 7.38 2.14 21.03
CA ALA A 24 6.60 3.27 21.56
C ALA A 24 6.24 4.24 20.43
N LEU A 25 4.94 4.43 20.20
CA LEU A 25 4.43 5.40 19.23
C LEU A 25 4.28 6.78 19.86
N ALA A 26 4.96 7.77 19.32
CA ALA A 26 4.82 9.18 19.70
C ALA A 26 3.94 9.93 18.68
N PRO A 27 2.91 10.68 19.11
CA PRO A 27 2.07 11.45 18.18
C PRO A 27 2.87 12.59 17.52
N LEU A 28 2.47 12.99 16.32
CA LEU A 28 3.07 14.12 15.60
C LEU A 28 2.18 15.37 15.69
N PRO A 29 2.53 16.39 16.50
CA PRO A 29 1.67 17.57 16.71
C PRO A 29 1.43 18.41 15.46
N SER A 30 2.40 18.45 14.53
CA SER A 30 2.28 19.16 13.24
C SER A 30 1.08 18.68 12.40
N HIS A 31 0.60 17.46 12.65
CA HIS A 31 -0.51 16.85 11.94
C HIS A 31 -1.87 17.02 12.63
N GLU A 32 -1.92 17.60 13.84
CA GLU A 32 -3.14 17.69 14.63
C GLU A 32 -4.26 18.46 13.91
N LYS A 33 -3.89 19.47 13.09
CA LYS A 33 -4.83 20.23 12.26
C LYS A 33 -5.61 19.37 11.26
N PHE A 34 -5.12 18.18 10.91
CA PHE A 34 -5.77 17.26 9.98
C PHE A 34 -6.60 16.17 10.67
N ARG A 35 -6.56 16.06 12.01
CA ARG A 35 -7.09 14.93 12.78
C ARG A 35 -8.53 14.56 12.43
N LEU A 36 -9.37 15.57 12.21
CA LEU A 36 -10.77 15.40 11.84
C LEU A 36 -11.17 16.49 10.86
N LEU A 37 -11.52 16.10 9.64
CA LEU A 37 -12.06 17.00 8.62
C LEU A 37 -13.47 16.53 8.22
N ARG A 38 -14.27 17.47 7.73
CA ARG A 38 -15.57 17.18 7.12
C ARG A 38 -15.56 17.65 5.68
N SER A 39 -16.31 16.96 4.83
CA SER A 39 -16.55 17.44 3.47
C SER A 39 -17.32 18.76 3.47
N LYS A 40 -17.25 19.48 2.35
CA LYS A 40 -17.98 20.74 2.13
C LYS A 40 -19.48 20.65 2.39
N ASP A 41 -20.08 19.48 2.13
CA ASP A 41 -21.50 19.21 2.35
C ASP A 41 -21.79 18.57 3.73
N ASN A 42 -20.78 18.45 4.60
CA ASN A 42 -20.83 17.85 5.94
C ASN A 42 -21.28 16.37 6.01
N ASN A 43 -21.44 15.70 4.87
CA ASN A 43 -21.92 14.31 4.80
C ASN A 43 -20.82 13.25 4.82
N THR A 44 -19.56 13.67 4.74
CA THR A 44 -18.41 12.77 4.74
C THR A 44 -17.44 13.21 5.83
N VAL A 45 -16.97 12.24 6.61
CA VAL A 45 -16.01 12.44 7.68
C VAL A 45 -14.67 11.86 7.25
N LEU A 46 -13.61 12.66 7.35
CA LEU A 46 -12.23 12.23 7.15
C LEU A 46 -11.55 12.23 8.53
N ARG A 47 -10.98 11.10 8.93
CA ARG A 47 -10.22 10.99 10.18
C ARG A 47 -8.78 10.66 9.86
N THR A 48 -7.87 11.30 10.58
CA THR A 48 -6.46 11.01 10.43
C THR A 48 -5.80 10.69 11.77
N LEU A 49 -4.76 9.86 11.71
CA LEU A 49 -3.87 9.56 12.83
C LEU A 49 -2.45 9.52 12.29
N SER A 50 -1.49 9.99 13.08
CA SER A 50 -0.08 9.92 12.73
C SER A 50 0.82 9.83 13.94
N PHE A 51 1.83 8.99 13.85
CA PHE A 51 2.82 8.77 14.89
C PHE A 51 4.21 8.55 14.27
N CYS A 52 5.25 8.73 15.07
CA CYS A 52 6.61 8.27 14.78
C CYS A 52 7.08 7.28 15.86
N ALA A 53 8.18 6.59 15.60
CA ALA A 53 8.87 5.69 16.52
C ALA A 53 10.36 5.56 16.11
N PRO A 54 11.26 4.98 16.92
CA PRO A 54 12.69 4.95 16.63
C PRO A 54 13.11 4.45 15.23
N LYS A 55 12.42 3.46 14.64
CA LYS A 55 12.67 2.98 13.26
C LYS A 55 11.65 3.48 12.22
N ILE A 56 10.67 4.28 12.67
CA ILE A 56 9.51 4.69 11.89
C ILE A 56 9.45 6.22 11.87
N ARG A 57 9.82 6.81 10.73
CA ARG A 57 9.67 8.24 10.51
C ARG A 57 8.21 8.67 10.60
N LEU A 58 7.31 7.90 9.98
CA LEU A 58 5.89 8.23 9.96
C LEU A 58 5.04 6.98 9.72
N VAL A 59 4.20 6.62 10.71
CA VAL A 59 3.00 5.80 10.49
C VAL A 59 1.80 6.73 10.45
N ARG A 60 1.00 6.64 9.38
CA ARG A 60 -0.18 7.49 9.21
C ARG A 60 -1.35 6.77 8.59
N SER A 61 -2.55 7.16 9.01
CA SER A 61 -3.81 6.70 8.44
C SER A 61 -4.68 7.88 8.05
N LEU A 62 -5.34 7.80 6.90
CA LEU A 62 -6.53 8.56 6.54
C LEU A 62 -7.67 7.57 6.31
N THR A 63 -8.74 7.70 7.09
CA THR A 63 -10.01 7.02 6.83
C THR A 63 -11.05 8.02 6.35
N VAL A 64 -11.85 7.63 5.37
CA VAL A 64 -12.96 8.44 4.87
C VAL A 64 -14.24 7.63 4.95
N GLU A 65 -15.22 8.15 5.67
CA GLU A 65 -16.55 7.54 5.82
C GLU A 65 -17.58 8.52 5.25
N GLY A 66 -18.22 8.16 4.15
CA GLY A 66 -19.19 9.01 3.47
C GLY A 66 -20.46 8.27 3.05
N ASN A 67 -21.38 9.02 2.46
CA ASN A 67 -22.66 8.51 1.97
C ASN A 67 -22.48 7.38 0.94
N ARG A 68 -23.54 6.57 0.75
CA ARG A 68 -23.59 5.46 -0.23
C ARG A 68 -22.53 4.37 0.00
N ALA A 69 -22.25 4.09 1.28
CA ALA A 69 -21.25 3.13 1.72
C ALA A 69 -19.83 3.43 1.19
N MET A 70 -19.51 4.70 0.91
CA MET A 70 -18.15 5.09 0.55
C MET A 70 -17.24 4.97 1.76
N GLN A 71 -16.23 4.12 1.65
CA GLN A 71 -15.22 3.87 2.66
C GLN A 71 -13.84 3.96 1.99
N VAL A 72 -12.92 4.70 2.60
CA VAL A 72 -11.52 4.79 2.13
C VAL A 72 -10.58 4.51 3.28
N LEU A 73 -9.51 3.78 3.00
CA LEU A 73 -8.33 3.65 3.84
C LEU A 73 -7.11 4.03 3.03
N ASP A 74 -6.34 5.01 3.51
CA ASP A 74 -4.94 5.19 3.13
C ASP A 74 -4.11 5.01 4.39
N PHE A 75 -3.39 3.90 4.49
CA PHE A 75 -2.51 3.58 5.62
C PHE A 75 -1.13 3.23 5.10
N ALA A 76 -0.10 3.80 5.71
CA ALA A 76 1.28 3.51 5.35
C ALA A 76 2.21 3.71 6.53
N VAL A 77 3.36 3.05 6.43
CA VAL A 77 4.46 3.17 7.38
C VAL A 77 5.73 3.46 6.61
N PHE A 78 6.29 4.64 6.85
CA PHE A 78 7.54 5.11 6.29
C PHE A 78 8.65 4.91 7.31
N PRO A 79 9.72 4.16 6.97
CA PRO A 79 10.85 3.97 7.88
C PRO A 79 11.72 5.22 7.96
N GLU A 80 12.53 5.32 9.01
CA GLU A 80 13.66 6.26 9.02
C GLU A 80 14.69 5.86 7.94
N PRO A 81 15.40 6.82 7.30
CA PRO A 81 16.36 6.53 6.23
C PRO A 81 17.52 5.60 6.62
N GLU A 82 17.82 5.47 7.90
CA GLU A 82 18.80 4.53 8.46
C GLU A 82 18.32 3.08 8.36
N PHE A 83 17.03 2.84 8.10
CA PHE A 83 16.47 1.51 7.89
C PHE A 83 15.90 1.42 6.47
N ASP A 84 16.52 0.63 5.61
CA ASP A 84 16.09 0.41 4.22
C ASP A 84 14.86 -0.50 4.10
N LEU A 85 13.92 -0.39 5.03
CA LEU A 85 12.70 -1.18 5.04
C LEU A 85 11.79 -0.84 3.84
N PRO A 86 11.05 -1.82 3.30
CA PRO A 86 9.92 -1.53 2.43
C PRO A 86 8.90 -0.60 3.11
N ILE A 87 8.25 0.24 2.31
CA ILE A 87 7.14 1.09 2.78
C ILE A 87 5.88 0.22 2.84
N PHE A 88 5.31 0.02 4.03
CA PHE A 88 3.99 -0.63 4.12
C PHE A 88 2.95 0.27 3.49
N CYS A 89 2.08 -0.26 2.62
CA CYS A 89 1.11 0.53 1.87
C CYS A 89 -0.23 -0.20 1.76
N ALA A 90 -1.30 0.46 2.21
CA ALA A 90 -2.67 -0.02 2.10
C ALA A 90 -3.57 1.13 1.63
N ASN A 91 -3.95 1.10 0.35
CA ASN A 91 -4.84 2.05 -0.30
C ASN A 91 -6.10 1.34 -0.76
N PHE A 92 -7.16 1.44 0.04
CA PHE A 92 -8.44 0.77 -0.21
C PHE A 92 -9.52 1.83 -0.47
N PHE A 93 -10.27 1.62 -1.54
CA PHE A 93 -11.48 2.37 -1.84
C PHE A 93 -12.62 1.37 -2.00
N THR A 94 -13.70 1.58 -1.27
CA THR A 94 -14.92 0.77 -1.36
C THR A 94 -16.12 1.67 -1.48
N ASN A 95 -17.07 1.26 -2.33
CA ASN A 95 -18.43 1.76 -2.33
C ASN A 95 -19.42 0.58 -2.26
N ALA A 96 -20.71 0.86 -2.40
CA ALA A 96 -21.76 -0.14 -2.33
C ALA A 96 -21.58 -1.34 -3.28
N SER A 97 -20.92 -1.18 -4.43
CA SER A 97 -20.80 -2.22 -5.46
C SER A 97 -19.38 -2.73 -5.66
N LEU A 98 -18.37 -1.89 -5.49
CA LEU A 98 -16.99 -2.17 -5.91
C LEU A 98 -16.00 -1.81 -4.80
N SER A 99 -14.98 -2.66 -4.67
CA SER A 99 -13.75 -2.36 -3.94
C SER A 99 -12.57 -2.32 -4.91
N ILE A 100 -11.70 -1.32 -4.77
CA ILE A 100 -10.44 -1.14 -5.47
C ILE A 100 -9.35 -1.09 -4.41
N VAL A 101 -8.39 -2.00 -4.49
CA VAL A 101 -7.46 -2.28 -3.40
C VAL A 101 -6.04 -2.35 -3.96
N VAL A 102 -5.14 -1.61 -3.31
CA VAL A 102 -3.69 -1.81 -3.37
C VAL A 102 -3.21 -2.11 -1.96
N LEU A 103 -2.66 -3.31 -1.74
CA LEU A 103 -1.96 -3.70 -0.51
C LEU A 103 -0.58 -4.21 -0.88
N ASP A 104 0.46 -3.63 -0.28
CA ASP A 104 1.83 -3.98 -0.60
C ASP A 104 2.82 -3.63 0.52
N LEU A 105 4.00 -4.22 0.43
CA LEU A 105 5.22 -3.71 1.02
C LEU A 105 6.00 -3.08 -0.14
N ASN A 106 5.71 -1.84 -0.48
CA ASN A 106 6.35 -1.15 -1.61
C ASN A 106 7.87 -1.10 -1.39
N PRO A 107 8.68 -1.56 -2.36
CA PRO A 107 10.11 -1.56 -2.18
C PRO A 107 10.66 -0.13 -2.19
N LEU A 108 11.70 0.11 -1.40
CA LEU A 108 12.42 1.38 -1.44
C LEU A 108 13.16 1.56 -2.77
N TYR A 109 13.68 0.47 -3.32
CA TYR A 109 14.38 0.42 -4.61
C TYR A 109 13.61 -0.39 -5.64
N ASP A 110 13.68 0.00 -6.92
CA ASP A 110 13.01 -0.74 -8.00
C ASP A 110 13.55 -2.18 -8.08
N VAL A 111 12.71 -3.15 -7.70
CA VAL A 111 13.04 -4.58 -7.61
C VAL A 111 13.15 -5.29 -8.95
N THR A 112 12.80 -4.61 -10.06
CA THR A 112 13.10 -5.11 -11.42
C THR A 112 14.56 -4.83 -11.81
N ILE A 113 15.21 -3.89 -11.12
CA ILE A 113 16.61 -3.48 -11.35
C ILE A 113 17.51 -3.95 -10.21
N HIS A 114 17.07 -3.76 -8.95
CA HIS A 114 17.83 -4.05 -7.73
C HIS A 114 17.48 -5.43 -7.18
N THR A 115 18.09 -6.45 -7.76
CA THR A 115 17.85 -7.87 -7.43
C THR A 115 18.34 -8.25 -6.04
N ASP A 116 19.38 -7.58 -5.53
CA ASP A 116 19.89 -7.70 -4.16
C ASP A 116 18.86 -7.28 -3.11
N TYR A 117 18.22 -6.13 -3.31
CA TYR A 117 17.14 -5.66 -2.45
C TYR A 117 15.90 -6.54 -2.56
N LYS A 118 15.56 -6.98 -3.79
CA LYS A 118 14.47 -7.93 -4.05
C LYS A 118 14.68 -9.22 -3.24
N GLU A 119 15.87 -9.78 -3.31
CA GLU A 119 16.25 -11.03 -2.64
C GLU A 119 16.22 -10.87 -1.11
N LYS A 120 16.78 -9.76 -0.59
CA LYS A 120 16.80 -9.42 0.84
C LYS A 120 15.40 -9.45 1.46
N TYR A 121 14.43 -8.81 0.81
CA TYR A 121 13.12 -8.59 1.42
C TYR A 121 12.02 -9.54 0.93
N TYR A 122 11.99 -9.88 -0.36
CA TYR A 122 10.79 -10.48 -0.96
C TYR A 122 10.88 -11.99 -1.15
N ARG A 123 12.06 -12.61 -1.23
CA ARG A 123 12.16 -14.07 -1.43
C ARG A 123 11.36 -14.85 -0.38
N LYS A 124 11.48 -14.46 0.90
CA LYS A 124 10.76 -15.11 2.01
C LYS A 124 9.28 -14.72 2.09
N LEU A 125 8.87 -13.66 1.38
CA LEU A 125 7.50 -13.16 1.34
C LEU A 125 6.68 -13.69 0.14
N LEU A 126 7.31 -14.22 -0.90
CA LEU A 126 6.59 -14.75 -2.07
C LEU A 126 5.45 -15.71 -1.70
N PRO A 127 5.62 -16.65 -0.75
CA PRO A 127 4.53 -17.54 -0.37
C PRO A 127 3.34 -16.83 0.28
N LEU A 128 3.56 -15.70 0.97
CA LEU A 128 2.50 -14.85 1.52
C LEU A 128 1.66 -14.25 0.38
N GLY A 129 2.31 -13.72 -0.66
CA GLY A 129 1.58 -13.21 -1.83
C GLY A 129 0.77 -14.30 -2.52
N LYS A 130 1.38 -15.47 -2.77
CA LYS A 130 0.73 -16.62 -3.42
C LYS A 130 -0.57 -17.02 -2.75
N LYS A 131 -0.61 -17.02 -1.41
CA LYS A 131 -1.82 -17.31 -0.64
C LYS A 131 -3.05 -16.53 -1.14
N TYR A 132 -2.88 -15.29 -1.60
CA TYR A 132 -3.97 -14.41 -1.99
C TYR A 132 -4.25 -14.36 -3.49
N PHE A 133 -3.22 -14.44 -4.34
CA PHE A 133 -3.37 -14.31 -5.80
C PHE A 133 -3.36 -15.63 -6.58
N GLU A 134 -2.90 -16.74 -6.00
CA GLU A 134 -2.81 -18.02 -6.70
C GLU A 134 -4.19 -18.62 -6.95
N VAL A 135 -4.38 -19.25 -8.11
CA VAL A 135 -5.62 -19.97 -8.46
C VAL A 135 -5.66 -21.28 -7.70
N LEU A 136 -6.58 -21.40 -6.75
CA LEU A 136 -6.89 -22.68 -6.13
C LEU A 136 -7.93 -23.40 -6.99
N LYS A 137 -7.57 -24.62 -7.46
CA LYS A 137 -8.52 -25.53 -8.11
C LYS A 137 -9.15 -26.42 -7.04
N LEU A 138 -10.40 -26.13 -6.70
CA LEU A 138 -11.20 -26.99 -5.83
C LEU A 138 -11.98 -27.97 -6.70
N VAL A 139 -11.73 -29.27 -6.50
CA VAL A 139 -12.55 -30.35 -7.06
C VAL A 139 -13.60 -30.71 -5.99
N THR A 140 -14.83 -30.29 -6.20
CA THR A 140 -15.99 -30.85 -5.48
C THR A 140 -16.79 -31.74 -6.43
N TYR A 141 -17.58 -32.68 -5.91
CA TYR A 141 -18.37 -33.67 -6.69
C TYR A 141 -18.93 -33.06 -7.99
N MET A 142 -18.25 -33.34 -9.11
CA MET A 142 -18.56 -32.91 -10.49
C MET A 142 -18.40 -31.42 -10.89
N LEU A 143 -17.78 -30.54 -10.09
CA LEU A 143 -17.45 -29.17 -10.49
C LEU A 143 -16.01 -28.79 -10.18
N LEU A 144 -15.27 -28.36 -11.21
CA LEU A 144 -14.01 -27.63 -11.08
C LEU A 144 -14.32 -26.16 -10.79
N LYS A 145 -14.01 -25.70 -9.59
CA LYS A 145 -14.08 -24.27 -9.25
C LYS A 145 -12.69 -23.71 -9.09
N GLU A 146 -12.32 -22.80 -9.99
CA GLU A 146 -11.13 -21.96 -9.83
C GLU A 146 -11.47 -20.80 -8.89
N MET A 147 -10.67 -20.64 -7.83
CA MET A 147 -10.85 -19.57 -6.87
C MET A 147 -9.54 -18.84 -6.63
N GLN A 148 -9.52 -17.54 -6.93
CA GLN A 148 -8.52 -16.59 -6.41
C GLN A 148 -9.16 -15.78 -5.29
N LEU A 149 -8.49 -15.68 -4.15
CA LEU A 149 -8.99 -14.92 -3.01
C LEU A 149 -9.09 -13.43 -3.37
N LEU A 150 -8.04 -12.87 -3.97
CA LEU A 150 -7.96 -11.47 -4.41
C LEU A 150 -7.36 -11.43 -5.84
N PRO A 151 -8.21 -11.51 -6.89
CA PRO A 151 -7.75 -11.58 -8.27
C PRO A 151 -7.11 -10.28 -8.76
N TRP A 152 -6.25 -10.35 -9.77
CA TRP A 152 -5.61 -9.16 -10.34
C TRP A 152 -6.65 -8.15 -10.85
N GLY A 153 -6.46 -6.87 -10.53
CA GLY A 153 -7.42 -5.80 -10.79
C GLY A 153 -7.51 -5.33 -12.25
N GLY A 154 -6.77 -5.95 -13.17
CA GLY A 154 -6.65 -5.55 -14.57
C GLY A 154 -5.62 -4.43 -14.77
N ASN A 155 -5.74 -3.70 -15.88
CA ASN A 155 -4.76 -2.71 -16.31
C ASN A 155 -4.39 -1.68 -15.23
N ILE A 156 -3.08 -1.43 -15.08
CA ILE A 156 -2.49 -0.46 -14.16
C ILE A 156 -1.50 0.44 -14.90
N THR A 157 -1.22 1.62 -14.34
CA THR A 157 -0.26 2.57 -14.92
C THR A 157 1.15 2.00 -14.85
N GLY A 158 1.84 1.92 -15.99
CA GLY A 158 3.13 1.24 -16.08
C GLY A 158 4.20 1.83 -15.16
N GLU A 159 4.18 3.15 -14.96
CA GLU A 159 5.09 3.86 -14.06
C GLU A 159 4.90 3.44 -12.58
N SER A 160 3.69 2.99 -12.19
CA SER A 160 3.42 2.56 -10.82
C SER A 160 4.12 1.24 -10.47
N LEU A 161 4.46 0.40 -11.46
CA LEU A 161 5.19 -0.84 -11.22
C LEU A 161 6.59 -0.63 -10.64
N ARG A 162 7.21 0.52 -10.93
CA ARG A 162 8.51 0.91 -10.34
C ARG A 162 8.47 0.97 -8.80
N PHE A 163 7.28 1.04 -8.22
CA PHE A 163 7.04 1.15 -6.78
C PHE A 163 6.28 -0.04 -6.20
N PHE A 164 6.01 -1.07 -6.98
CA PHE A 164 5.30 -2.26 -6.51
C PHE A 164 6.24 -3.45 -6.35
N SER A 165 5.95 -4.27 -5.36
CA SER A 165 6.70 -5.49 -5.11
C SER A 165 6.15 -6.71 -5.85
N PRO A 166 6.89 -7.83 -5.91
CA PRO A 166 6.41 -9.10 -6.44
C PRO A 166 5.30 -9.75 -5.59
N ILE A 167 4.92 -9.16 -4.45
CA ILE A 167 3.79 -9.60 -3.62
C ILE A 167 2.63 -8.60 -3.62
N VAL A 168 2.65 -7.55 -4.44
CA VAL A 168 1.57 -6.56 -4.49
C VAL A 168 0.22 -7.22 -4.74
N ILE A 169 -0.77 -6.88 -3.91
CA ILE A 169 -2.18 -7.16 -4.16
C ILE A 169 -2.78 -5.89 -4.77
N TRP A 170 -2.86 -5.88 -6.09
CA TRP A 170 -3.71 -4.97 -6.85
C TRP A 170 -4.95 -5.73 -7.29
N THR A 171 -6.12 -5.38 -6.74
CA THR A 171 -7.36 -6.12 -6.98
C THR A 171 -8.58 -5.20 -7.08
N ARG A 172 -9.55 -5.65 -7.86
CA ARG A 172 -10.88 -5.07 -7.96
C ARG A 172 -11.90 -6.18 -7.77
N PHE A 173 -12.86 -6.00 -6.88
CA PHE A 173 -13.88 -7.03 -6.63
C PHE A 173 -15.21 -6.40 -6.20
N ASN A 174 -16.30 -7.15 -6.44
CA ASN A 174 -17.62 -6.73 -5.98
C ASN A 174 -17.70 -6.82 -4.45
N SER A 175 -18.22 -5.75 -3.84
CA SER A 175 -18.32 -5.62 -2.39
C SER A 175 -19.17 -6.76 -1.80
N SER A 176 -18.59 -7.51 -0.87
CA SER A 176 -19.25 -8.60 -0.16
C SER A 176 -18.54 -8.85 1.17
N GLN A 177 -19.28 -9.34 2.17
CA GLN A 177 -18.73 -9.64 3.49
C GLN A 177 -17.52 -10.58 3.40
N PHE A 178 -17.65 -11.67 2.64
CA PHE A 178 -16.56 -12.62 2.40
C PHE A 178 -15.30 -11.93 1.84
N LYS A 179 -15.42 -11.10 0.82
CA LYS A 179 -14.25 -10.41 0.24
C LYS A 179 -13.64 -9.39 1.19
N HIS A 180 -14.46 -8.71 2.00
CA HIS A 180 -13.98 -7.80 3.05
C HIS A 180 -13.24 -8.54 4.17
N ASP A 181 -13.66 -9.74 4.54
CA ASP A 181 -12.98 -10.58 5.53
C ASP A 181 -11.66 -11.15 4.99
N VAL A 182 -11.63 -11.54 3.71
CA VAL A 182 -10.39 -11.91 3.00
C VAL A 182 -9.42 -10.72 2.95
N LEU A 183 -9.89 -9.51 2.61
CA LEU A 183 -9.07 -8.29 2.60
C LEU A 183 -8.52 -7.96 3.98
N TYR A 184 -9.32 -8.09 5.04
CA TYR A 184 -8.87 -7.88 6.41
C TYR A 184 -7.78 -8.89 6.79
N SER A 185 -7.97 -10.17 6.43
CA SER A 185 -6.96 -11.22 6.64
C SER A 185 -5.67 -10.92 5.89
N ALA A 186 -5.75 -10.44 4.64
CA ALA A 186 -4.58 -10.04 3.85
C ALA A 186 -3.82 -8.88 4.49
N PHE A 187 -4.53 -7.84 4.92
CA PHE A 187 -3.92 -6.71 5.63
C PHE A 187 -3.19 -7.16 6.89
N MET A 188 -3.85 -7.99 7.70
CA MET A 188 -3.29 -8.51 8.93
C MET A 188 -2.01 -9.33 8.66
N ASP A 189 -2.02 -10.22 7.66
CA ASP A 189 -0.85 -11.04 7.32
C ASP A 189 0.30 -10.24 6.70
N TYR A 190 0.01 -9.20 5.91
CA TYR A 190 1.04 -8.32 5.34
C TYR A 190 1.67 -7.43 6.41
N PHE A 191 0.89 -7.03 7.42
CA PHE A 191 1.36 -6.15 8.48
C PHE A 191 2.07 -6.91 9.61
N LYS A 192 1.44 -7.99 10.09
CA LYS A 192 1.87 -8.77 11.27
C LYS A 192 2.10 -10.23 10.90
N ARG A 193 3.18 -10.78 11.46
CA ARG A 193 3.42 -12.23 11.47
C ARG A 193 2.39 -12.92 12.38
N TYR A 194 1.58 -13.81 11.82
CA TYR A 194 0.87 -14.81 12.62
C TYR A 194 1.75 -16.05 12.80
N GLY A 195 1.89 -16.49 14.06
CA GLY A 195 2.23 -17.89 14.32
C GLY A 195 1.15 -18.78 13.70
N ALA A 196 1.51 -19.99 13.26
CA ALA A 196 0.64 -20.90 12.52
C ALA A 196 -0.82 -20.82 13.03
N ILE A 197 -1.69 -20.18 12.25
CA ILE A 197 -3.12 -20.22 12.53
C ILE A 197 -3.52 -21.67 12.32
N ARG A 198 -3.94 -22.35 13.39
CA ARG A 198 -4.76 -23.56 13.29
C ARG A 198 -6.07 -23.13 12.63
N ILE A 199 -6.08 -23.11 11.31
CA ILE A 199 -7.34 -23.25 10.58
C ILE A 199 -7.87 -24.62 11.02
N PRO A 200 -9.11 -24.76 11.51
CA PRO A 200 -9.75 -26.06 11.62
C PRO A 200 -9.94 -26.54 10.18
N VAL A 201 -8.93 -27.24 9.67
CA VAL A 201 -8.96 -27.81 8.33
C VAL A 201 -9.76 -29.10 8.43
N THR A 202 -11.05 -29.05 8.10
CA THR A 202 -11.85 -30.25 7.79
C THR A 202 -11.57 -30.83 6.41
N TYR A 203 -10.62 -30.27 5.64
CA TYR A 203 -10.24 -30.78 4.32
C TYR A 203 -8.74 -31.06 4.23
N ARG A 204 -8.37 -32.33 4.44
CA ARG A 204 -7.01 -32.84 4.26
C ARG A 204 -6.43 -32.44 2.90
N THR A 205 -5.51 -31.48 2.89
CA THR A 205 -4.38 -31.38 1.94
C THR A 205 -3.37 -30.35 2.47
N GLY A 206 -2.14 -30.79 2.74
CA GLY A 206 -0.96 -29.91 2.82
C GLY A 206 -0.75 -29.17 4.14
N MET A 207 0.28 -29.55 4.88
CA MET A 207 0.78 -28.86 6.06
C MET A 207 1.37 -27.49 5.65
N TYR A 208 0.59 -26.41 5.77
CA TYR A 208 1.06 -25.04 5.51
C TYR A 208 2.10 -24.63 6.58
N ARG A 209 3.37 -24.57 6.18
CA ARG A 209 4.45 -24.01 7.01
C ARG A 209 4.17 -22.54 7.31
N PRO A 210 4.37 -22.05 8.55
CA PRO A 210 4.09 -20.65 8.90
C PRO A 210 5.05 -19.73 8.15
N TYR A 211 4.51 -18.85 7.31
CA TYR A 211 5.26 -17.85 6.55
C TYR A 211 5.87 -16.83 7.52
N ARG A 212 7.21 -16.72 7.51
CA ARG A 212 7.96 -16.14 8.63
C ARG A 212 8.34 -14.66 8.50
N ALA A 213 7.82 -13.90 7.55
CA ALA A 213 8.02 -12.45 7.52
C ALA A 213 6.74 -11.70 7.11
N ALA A 214 6.48 -10.60 7.81
CA ALA A 214 5.50 -9.55 7.52
C ALA A 214 6.17 -8.22 7.87
N TRP A 215 5.56 -7.07 7.59
CA TRP A 215 6.24 -5.77 7.75
C TRP A 215 6.82 -5.54 9.16
N LEU A 216 6.06 -5.83 10.22
CA LEU A 216 6.56 -5.67 11.59
C LEU A 216 7.75 -6.61 11.90
N ALA A 217 7.80 -7.79 11.30
CA ALA A 217 8.91 -8.73 11.53
C ALA A 217 10.18 -8.25 10.80
N LEU A 218 10.03 -7.67 9.60
CA LEU A 218 11.14 -7.00 8.92
C LEU A 218 11.67 -5.84 9.77
N MET A 219 10.79 -5.05 10.40
CA MET A 219 11.19 -3.96 11.28
C MET A 219 12.00 -4.44 12.50
N ASP A 220 11.60 -5.56 13.11
CA ASP A 220 12.35 -6.15 14.23
C ASP A 220 13.77 -6.57 13.78
N GLU A 221 13.87 -7.22 12.62
CA GLU A 221 15.13 -7.71 12.03
C GLU A 221 15.97 -6.61 11.35
N ALA A 222 15.42 -5.40 11.18
CA ALA A 222 16.10 -4.31 10.50
C ALA A 222 17.35 -3.86 11.25
N VAL A 223 18.49 -3.92 10.56
CA VAL A 223 19.78 -3.40 11.03
C VAL A 223 19.90 -1.96 10.59
N GLU A 224 20.36 -1.11 11.52
CA GLU A 224 20.62 0.30 11.26
C GLU A 224 21.82 0.45 10.31
N GLU A 225 21.63 1.19 9.22
CA GLU A 225 22.70 1.60 8.31
C GLU A 225 23.50 2.74 8.93
N THR A 226 24.83 2.65 8.87
CA THR A 226 25.74 3.63 9.44
C THR A 226 26.53 4.39 8.36
N SER A 227 26.54 3.87 7.14
CA SER A 227 27.18 4.51 5.99
C SER A 227 26.36 5.72 5.52
N ALA A 228 26.94 6.91 5.65
CA ALA A 228 26.29 8.16 5.24
C ALA A 228 25.82 8.16 3.77
N CYS A 229 26.56 7.51 2.86
CA CYS A 229 26.16 7.43 1.45
C CYS A 229 24.96 6.50 1.24
N HIS A 230 24.86 5.41 1.99
CA HIS A 230 23.70 4.50 1.93
C HIS A 230 22.46 5.13 2.57
N ILE A 231 22.61 5.81 3.72
CA ILE A 231 21.53 6.57 4.36
C ILE A 231 21.00 7.64 3.41
N HIS A 232 21.90 8.38 2.74
CA HIS A 232 21.52 9.37 1.74
C HIS A 232 20.73 8.74 0.58
N ARG A 233 21.19 7.58 0.08
CA ARG A 233 20.51 6.84 -1.00
C ARG A 233 19.12 6.35 -0.56
N ASN A 234 18.99 5.83 0.66
CA ASN A 234 17.70 5.42 1.23
C ASN A 234 16.75 6.61 1.33
N ARG A 235 17.25 7.75 1.82
CA ARG A 235 16.49 9.01 1.93
C ARG A 235 16.00 9.49 0.57
N GLU A 236 16.89 9.51 -0.42
CA GLU A 236 16.55 9.92 -1.79
C GLU A 236 15.49 9.00 -2.41
N ALA A 237 15.63 7.68 -2.24
CA ALA A 237 14.67 6.71 -2.73
C ALA A 237 13.28 6.91 -2.09
N GLN A 238 13.23 7.16 -0.78
CA GLN A 238 11.97 7.47 -0.09
C GLN A 238 11.38 8.79 -0.58
N HIS A 239 12.20 9.83 -0.73
CA HIS A 239 11.77 11.13 -1.25
C HIS A 239 11.21 11.01 -2.68
N LYS A 240 11.87 10.25 -3.57
CA LYS A 240 11.36 9.95 -4.92
C LYS A 240 9.97 9.30 -4.88
N TYR A 241 9.75 8.33 -3.98
CA TYR A 241 8.45 7.70 -3.79
C TYR A 241 7.38 8.70 -3.34
N LEU A 242 7.69 9.54 -2.34
CA LEU A 242 6.76 10.54 -1.82
C LEU A 242 6.41 11.56 -2.90
N THR A 243 7.39 12.07 -3.63
CA THR A 243 7.20 13.02 -4.74
C THR A 243 6.34 12.43 -5.85
N TRP A 244 6.55 11.16 -6.20
CA TRP A 244 5.69 10.45 -7.16
C TRP A 244 4.23 10.41 -6.69
N ARG A 245 4.01 9.93 -5.46
CA ARG A 245 2.67 9.76 -4.91
C ARG A 245 1.96 11.11 -4.73
N ALA A 246 2.64 12.12 -4.18
CA ALA A 246 2.09 13.46 -3.96
C ALA A 246 1.67 14.18 -5.25
N GLU A 247 2.21 13.79 -6.40
CA GLU A 247 1.82 14.32 -7.70
C GLU A 247 0.76 13.44 -8.40
N LYS A 248 0.93 12.11 -8.40
CA LYS A 248 0.20 11.19 -9.31
C LYS A 248 -0.79 10.24 -8.63
N ASP A 249 -0.94 10.27 -7.31
CA ASP A 249 -1.84 9.36 -6.60
C ASP A 249 -3.31 9.48 -7.09
N PRO A 250 -3.99 8.35 -7.33
CA PRO A 250 -5.32 8.34 -7.89
C PRO A 250 -6.41 8.92 -6.96
N GLY A 251 -6.14 9.04 -5.66
CA GLY A 251 -7.07 9.54 -4.65
C GLY A 251 -7.21 11.06 -4.61
N HIS A 252 -6.26 11.82 -5.17
CA HIS A 252 -6.27 13.30 -5.10
C HIS A 252 -7.55 13.95 -5.60
N PRO A 253 -8.15 13.55 -6.75
CA PRO A 253 -9.39 14.16 -7.22
C PRO A 253 -10.56 14.00 -6.22
N ILE A 254 -10.61 12.87 -5.50
CA ILE A 254 -11.64 12.62 -4.49
C ILE A 254 -11.44 13.58 -3.32
N LEU A 255 -10.20 13.75 -2.83
CA LEU A 255 -9.91 14.70 -1.75
C LEU A 255 -10.24 16.14 -2.15
N LYS A 256 -9.85 16.57 -3.35
CA LYS A 256 -10.19 17.91 -3.89
C LYS A 256 -11.70 18.14 -3.91
N LYS A 257 -12.48 17.14 -4.32
CA LYS A 257 -13.95 17.21 -4.31
C LYS A 257 -14.51 17.33 -2.89
N LEU A 258 -13.97 16.58 -1.93
CA LEU A 258 -14.46 16.53 -0.56
C LEU A 258 -14.12 17.79 0.24
N VAL A 259 -12.85 18.21 0.24
CA VAL A 259 -12.34 19.26 1.14
C VAL A 259 -11.89 20.53 0.42
N GLY A 260 -11.91 20.55 -0.91
CA GLY A 260 -11.46 21.69 -1.73
C GLY A 260 -9.97 21.64 -2.08
N GLU A 261 -9.59 22.41 -3.10
CA GLU A 261 -8.25 22.38 -3.71
C GLU A 261 -7.12 22.63 -2.70
N ASN A 262 -7.17 23.77 -1.99
CA ASN A 262 -6.10 24.19 -1.09
C ASN A 262 -5.89 23.19 0.06
N LEU A 263 -6.97 22.78 0.74
CA LEU A 263 -6.89 21.84 1.85
C LEU A 263 -6.52 20.43 1.38
N ALA A 264 -6.99 19.99 0.20
CA ALA A 264 -6.56 18.72 -0.37
C ALA A 264 -5.06 18.73 -0.69
N LYS A 265 -4.54 19.81 -1.27
CA LYS A 265 -3.11 19.96 -1.53
C LYS A 265 -2.31 19.91 -0.23
N GLU A 266 -2.72 20.63 0.81
CA GLU A 266 -2.06 20.56 2.12
C GLU A 266 -2.13 19.17 2.75
N LEU A 267 -3.29 18.50 2.73
CA LEU A 267 -3.45 17.15 3.27
C LEU A 267 -2.57 16.13 2.52
N VAL A 268 -2.44 16.27 1.21
CA VAL A 268 -1.57 15.41 0.39
C VAL A 268 -0.10 15.65 0.74
N TRP A 269 0.35 16.90 0.66
CA TRP A 269 1.77 17.25 0.77
C TRP A 269 2.31 17.25 2.20
N ARG A 270 1.51 17.71 3.17
CA ARG A 270 1.93 17.91 4.56
C ARG A 270 1.42 16.83 5.51
N PHE A 271 0.75 15.79 5.02
CA PHE A 271 0.27 14.69 5.86
C PHE A 271 0.42 13.32 5.19
N LEU A 272 -0.25 13.08 4.05
CA LEU A 272 -0.21 11.76 3.40
C LEU A 272 1.20 11.38 2.93
N PHE A 273 1.91 12.37 2.40
CA PHE A 273 3.27 12.25 1.90
C PHE A 273 4.20 13.25 2.57
N ASP A 274 3.99 13.52 3.87
CA ASP A 274 4.93 14.32 4.65
C ASP A 274 6.35 13.74 4.51
N GLY A 275 7.28 14.62 4.14
CA GLY A 275 8.63 14.29 3.70
C GLY A 275 9.00 14.80 2.30
N VAL A 276 8.04 15.17 1.45
CA VAL A 276 8.34 15.74 0.11
C VAL A 276 9.18 17.03 0.24
N ASP A 277 8.85 17.92 1.18
CA ASP A 277 9.58 19.20 1.31
C ASP A 277 10.82 19.10 2.22
N SER A 278 11.03 17.98 2.92
CA SER A 278 12.05 17.87 3.98
C SER A 278 13.10 16.78 3.77
N LEU A 279 12.81 15.74 2.97
CA LEU A 279 13.76 14.66 2.70
C LEU A 279 14.70 14.94 1.53
N GLY A 280 14.37 15.90 0.66
CA GLY A 280 15.18 16.25 -0.50
C GLY A 280 14.74 17.54 -1.18
N ALA A 281 15.52 17.98 -2.17
CA ALA A 281 15.25 19.20 -2.94
C ALA A 281 14.89 18.95 -4.42
N LYS A 282 15.04 17.71 -4.90
CA LYS A 282 14.71 17.33 -6.28
C LYS A 282 13.21 17.43 -6.51
N THR A 283 12.80 18.11 -7.57
CA THR A 283 11.42 18.25 -8.00
C THR A 283 10.88 16.97 -8.64
N PHE A 284 9.58 16.94 -8.93
CA PHE A 284 8.97 15.83 -9.67
C PHE A 284 9.64 15.61 -11.04
N LEU A 285 9.95 16.67 -11.78
CA LEU A 285 10.57 16.57 -13.10
C LEU A 285 12.05 16.17 -13.06
N ASP A 286 12.73 16.36 -11.92
CA ASP A 286 14.10 15.86 -11.73
C ASP A 286 14.12 14.32 -11.63
N TYR A 287 13.07 13.73 -11.04
CA TYR A 287 12.94 12.26 -10.93
C TYR A 287 12.24 11.62 -12.12
N PHE A 288 11.30 12.33 -12.75
CA PHE A 288 10.43 11.81 -13.81
C PHE A 288 10.41 12.78 -15.00
N PRO A 289 11.56 12.98 -15.68
CA PRO A 289 11.67 13.92 -16.78
C PRO A 289 10.74 13.58 -17.96
N GLU A 290 10.31 12.33 -18.10
CA GLU A 290 9.34 11.88 -19.11
C GLU A 290 7.96 12.55 -18.99
N TYR A 291 7.67 13.21 -17.86
CA TYR A 291 6.45 13.99 -17.66
C TYR A 291 6.60 15.48 -18.04
N LYS A 292 7.77 15.92 -18.50
CA LYS A 292 7.97 17.33 -18.88
C LYS A 292 7.22 17.64 -20.17
N CYS A 293 6.32 18.61 -20.15
CA CYS A 293 5.72 19.19 -21.34
C CYS A 293 6.68 20.20 -21.99
N ASP A 294 6.45 20.54 -23.27
CA ASP A 294 7.24 21.53 -24.01
C ASP A 294 7.29 22.90 -23.31
N SER A 295 6.23 23.26 -22.58
CA SER A 295 6.17 24.49 -21.76
C SER A 295 7.01 24.46 -20.48
N GLY A 296 7.68 23.34 -20.19
CA GLY A 296 8.44 23.12 -18.95
C GLY A 296 7.59 22.72 -17.73
N THR A 297 6.27 22.60 -17.91
CA THR A 297 5.33 22.19 -16.85
C THR A 297 5.17 20.66 -16.76
N ILE A 298 4.56 20.18 -15.67
CA ILE A 298 4.26 18.76 -15.47
C ILE A 298 3.03 18.36 -16.31
N ASN A 299 3.18 17.31 -17.12
CA ASN A 299 2.09 16.68 -17.87
C ASN A 299 1.01 16.19 -16.91
N GLN A 300 -0.21 16.68 -17.10
CA GLN A 300 -1.35 16.40 -16.23
C GLN A 300 -1.92 14.98 -16.39
N LYS A 301 -1.51 14.24 -17.44
CA LYS A 301 -1.84 12.82 -17.56
C LYS A 301 -1.29 12.07 -16.34
N ARG A 302 -2.07 11.10 -15.86
CA ARG A 302 -1.63 10.22 -14.77
C ARG A 302 -0.46 9.33 -15.21
N SER A 303 -0.52 8.87 -16.46
CA SER A 303 0.50 8.02 -17.06
C SER A 303 0.82 8.53 -18.45
N VAL A 304 2.11 8.66 -18.74
CA VAL A 304 2.64 8.96 -20.06
C VAL A 304 2.88 7.68 -20.86
N MET A 305 3.18 6.57 -20.18
CA MET A 305 3.33 5.23 -20.77
C MET A 305 1.99 4.55 -21.08
N GLY A 306 0.90 5.04 -20.48
CA GLY A 306 -0.42 4.41 -20.55
C GLY A 306 -0.65 3.33 -19.50
N LYS A 307 -1.84 2.73 -19.55
CA LYS A 307 -2.18 1.58 -18.70
C LYS A 307 -1.91 0.29 -19.47
N SER A 308 -1.19 -0.62 -18.83
CA SER A 308 -0.82 -1.92 -19.36
C SER A 308 -1.01 -2.98 -18.26
N TYR A 309 -0.58 -4.22 -18.53
CA TYR A 309 -0.63 -5.33 -17.57
C TYR A 309 -2.05 -5.75 -17.18
N GLU A 310 -2.82 -6.19 -18.18
CA GLU A 310 -4.14 -6.80 -17.97
C GLU A 310 -4.07 -8.02 -17.05
N THR A 311 -2.94 -8.73 -17.09
CA THR A 311 -2.58 -9.82 -16.18
C THR A 311 -1.47 -9.37 -15.23
N ARG A 312 -1.32 -10.11 -14.12
CA ARG A 312 -0.27 -9.87 -13.13
C ARG A 312 1.13 -9.94 -13.80
N PRO A 313 1.98 -8.91 -13.68
CA PRO A 313 3.26 -8.86 -14.39
C PRO A 313 4.43 -9.53 -13.65
N TRP A 314 4.14 -10.26 -12.57
CA TRP A 314 5.11 -11.16 -11.91
C TRP A 314 4.62 -12.59 -11.98
N ASP A 315 5.53 -13.52 -12.26
CA ASP A 315 5.24 -14.95 -12.21
C ASP A 315 5.12 -15.44 -10.76
N LEU A 316 4.88 -16.75 -10.58
CA LEU A 316 4.80 -17.35 -9.25
C LEU A 316 6.15 -17.33 -8.51
N ASN A 317 7.28 -17.14 -9.16
CA ASN A 317 8.57 -17.00 -8.50
C ASN A 317 8.90 -15.55 -8.17
N GLY A 318 7.99 -14.62 -8.48
CA GLY A 318 8.21 -13.18 -8.29
C GLY A 318 9.14 -12.57 -9.33
N GLU A 319 9.41 -13.27 -10.43
CA GLU A 319 10.14 -12.75 -11.57
C GLU A 319 9.23 -11.88 -12.42
N PHE A 320 9.74 -10.72 -12.83
CA PHE A 320 8.98 -9.81 -13.66
C PHE A 320 8.90 -10.37 -15.08
N VAL A 321 7.66 -10.59 -15.55
CA VAL A 321 7.34 -11.16 -16.87
C VAL A 321 6.47 -10.22 -17.69
N GLY A 322 6.27 -8.99 -17.22
CA GLY A 322 5.52 -7.98 -17.95
C GLY A 322 6.24 -7.59 -19.23
N ASN A 323 5.65 -7.88 -20.39
CA ASN A 323 6.18 -7.41 -21.67
C ASN A 323 6.29 -5.87 -21.65
N HIS A 324 7.46 -5.36 -22.04
CA HIS A 324 7.62 -3.96 -22.46
C HIS A 324 6.96 -3.80 -23.82
N SER A 325 5.63 -3.86 -23.87
CA SER A 325 4.91 -3.31 -25.02
C SER A 325 5.07 -1.80 -24.90
N GLY A 326 6.05 -1.26 -25.62
CA GLY A 326 6.36 0.17 -25.68
C GLY A 326 5.23 1.02 -26.26
#